data_AF-G6YV48-F1
#
_entry.id   AF-G6YV48-F1
#
_cell.length_a   1.000
_cell.length_b   1.000
_cell.length_c   1.000
_cell.angle_alpha   90.00
_cell.angle_beta   90.00
_cell.angle_gamma   90.00
#
_symmetry.space_group_name_H-M   'P 1'
#
loop_
_entity.id
_entity.type
_entity.pdbx_description
1 polymer ?
#
loop_
_entity_poly.entity_id
_entity_poly.type
_entity_poly.pdbx_seq_one_letter_code
_entity_poly.pdbx_strand_id
1 'polypeptide(L)'
;MSNLIAACVGDMHVCPIKGHGSSPIMPNGSSILVEGKPIARVGDVTGCGAVITQGYPLALADGMPVAYLGSPTSHGGSIVSGNPRVILGVATNTAPVVDFAMAGALDDKGQLTPAAKELLDKDPQEFVRKAAQKGALIDEGVSDESPEDSPEEENRPKVRVEAGIFFDGTGNNRDNTQTYQRQMDDCLTANAAGAISEDECSAELSQVMEGSYLSA
;
A
#
# COMPACT_ATOMS: atom_id res chain seq x y z
N MET A 1 -8.77 -2.88 -8.52
CA MET A 1 -7.89 -2.32 -7.47
C MET A 1 -8.13 -3.10 -6.19
N SER A 2 -7.16 -3.87 -5.78
CA SER A 2 -7.12 -4.48 -4.44
C SER A 2 -6.97 -3.37 -3.39
N ASN A 3 -7.91 -3.26 -2.46
CA ASN A 3 -7.85 -2.27 -1.38
C ASN A 3 -7.34 -2.96 -0.10
N LEU A 4 -6.02 -3.17 -0.01
CA LEU A 4 -5.42 -3.72 1.21
C LEU A 4 -5.40 -2.62 2.29
N ILE A 5 -6.13 -2.83 3.38
CA ILE A 5 -6.19 -1.89 4.51
C ILE A 5 -4.98 -2.15 5.42
N ALA A 6 -4.16 -1.14 5.69
CA ALA A 6 -2.98 -1.31 6.54
C ALA A 6 -3.38 -1.60 8.01
N ALA A 7 -2.65 -2.53 8.63
CA ALA A 7 -2.77 -2.83 10.05
C ALA A 7 -1.75 -2.01 10.86
N CYS A 8 -2.11 -1.65 12.10
CA CYS A 8 -1.31 -0.85 13.02
C CYS A 8 -1.26 -1.52 14.40
N VAL A 9 -0.30 -1.10 15.23
CA VAL A 9 -0.25 -1.50 16.65
C VAL A 9 -1.58 -1.20 17.33
N GLY A 10 -2.07 -2.18 18.09
CA GLY A 10 -3.39 -2.14 18.73
C GLY A 10 -4.53 -2.71 17.89
N ASP A 11 -4.34 -2.97 16.60
CA ASP A 11 -5.32 -3.73 15.80
C ASP A 11 -5.46 -5.17 16.30
N MET A 12 -6.63 -5.76 16.13
CA MET A 12 -6.99 -7.03 16.74
C MET A 12 -6.58 -8.20 15.85
N HIS A 13 -6.06 -9.24 16.49
CA HIS A 13 -5.81 -10.56 15.95
C HIS A 13 -6.76 -11.56 16.59
N VAL A 14 -7.36 -12.45 15.80
CA VAL A 14 -8.14 -13.58 16.30
C VAL A 14 -7.36 -14.87 16.08
N CYS A 15 -7.12 -15.58 17.19
CA CYS A 15 -6.35 -16.81 17.21
C CYS A 15 -7.27 -18.04 17.39
N PRO A 16 -7.13 -19.10 16.56
CA PRO A 16 -7.93 -20.32 16.69
C PRO A 16 -7.47 -21.23 17.85
N ILE A 17 -6.29 -20.99 18.43
CA ILE A 17 -5.79 -21.79 19.55
C ILE A 17 -6.67 -21.54 20.78
N LYS A 18 -7.18 -22.64 21.37
CA LYS A 18 -8.04 -22.59 22.55
C LYS A 18 -7.36 -21.84 23.70
N GLY A 19 -8.00 -20.77 24.18
CA GLY A 19 -7.51 -19.92 25.26
C GLY A 19 -6.74 -18.68 24.82
N HIS A 20 -6.42 -18.52 23.54
CA HIS A 20 -5.76 -17.31 23.02
C HIS A 20 -6.77 -16.22 22.66
N GLY A 21 -7.86 -16.58 21.96
CA GLY A 21 -8.96 -15.66 21.65
C GLY A 21 -8.53 -14.46 20.80
N SER A 22 -9.04 -13.27 21.14
CA SER A 22 -8.70 -12.02 20.47
C SER A 22 -7.64 -11.25 21.26
N SER A 23 -6.58 -10.79 20.59
CA SER A 23 -5.50 -10.02 21.21
C SER A 23 -4.97 -8.95 20.27
N PRO A 24 -4.46 -7.81 20.77
CA PRO A 24 -3.96 -6.74 19.90
C PRO A 24 -2.59 -7.07 19.30
N ILE A 25 -2.22 -6.40 18.21
CA ILE A 25 -0.83 -6.29 17.75
C ILE A 25 -0.04 -5.50 18.79
N MET A 26 1.09 -6.04 19.24
CA MET A 26 1.91 -5.46 20.31
C MET A 26 2.79 -4.33 19.79
N PRO A 27 3.26 -3.41 20.66
CA PRO A 27 4.22 -2.38 20.27
C PRO A 27 5.46 -2.96 19.60
N ASN A 28 5.82 -2.41 18.44
CA ASN A 28 6.78 -3.02 17.51
C ASN A 28 7.99 -2.13 17.15
N GLY A 29 8.07 -0.93 17.73
CA GLY A 29 9.18 0.01 17.49
C GLY A 29 9.28 0.54 16.05
N SER A 30 8.22 0.45 15.24
CA SER A 30 8.22 1.05 13.90
C SER A 30 8.37 2.57 13.97
N SER A 31 9.21 3.13 13.10
CA SER A 31 9.39 4.58 12.97
C SER A 31 8.24 5.25 12.20
N ILE A 32 7.54 4.45 11.39
CA ILE A 32 6.41 4.89 10.57
C ILE A 32 5.12 4.78 11.37
N LEU A 33 4.42 5.91 11.48
CA LEU A 33 3.19 6.06 12.25
C LEU A 33 2.01 6.37 11.32
N VAL A 34 0.88 5.74 11.59
CA VAL A 34 -0.43 6.01 11.01
C VAL A 34 -1.32 6.54 12.12
N GLU A 35 -1.74 7.81 12.02
CA GLU A 35 -2.53 8.48 13.06
C GLU A 35 -1.91 8.36 14.47
N GLY A 36 -0.57 8.42 14.56
CA GLY A 36 0.18 8.29 15.81
C GLY A 36 0.37 6.86 16.31
N LYS A 37 -0.15 5.84 15.61
CA LYS A 37 0.08 4.42 15.92
C LYS A 37 1.14 3.83 14.98
N PRO A 38 2.13 3.09 15.50
CA PRO A 38 3.11 2.42 14.64
C PRO A 38 2.45 1.44 13.66
N ILE A 39 2.88 1.43 12.40
CA ILE A 39 2.39 0.50 11.38
C ILE A 39 2.85 -0.93 11.69
N ALA A 40 1.98 -1.92 11.48
CA ALA A 40 2.32 -3.32 11.66
C ALA A 40 3.03 -3.88 10.40
N ARG A 41 3.97 -4.80 10.62
CA ARG A 41 4.87 -5.37 9.61
C ARG A 41 4.95 -6.88 9.79
N VAL A 42 5.39 -7.57 8.75
CA VAL A 42 5.75 -9.00 8.83
C VAL A 42 6.84 -9.18 9.90
N GLY A 43 6.63 -10.18 10.78
CA GLY A 43 7.50 -10.44 11.93
C GLY A 43 7.07 -9.76 13.23
N ASP A 44 6.09 -8.86 13.21
CA ASP A 44 5.53 -8.28 14.43
C ASP A 44 4.65 -9.31 15.18
N VAL A 45 4.53 -9.12 16.51
CA VAL A 45 3.92 -10.10 17.42
C VAL A 45 2.58 -9.59 17.96
N THR A 46 1.62 -10.50 18.11
CA THR A 46 0.31 -10.25 18.70
C THR A 46 0.31 -10.59 20.20
N GLY A 47 -0.66 -10.11 20.96
CA GLY A 47 -0.71 -10.29 22.41
C GLY A 47 -0.76 -11.77 22.86
N CYS A 48 -1.23 -12.68 22.01
CA CYS A 48 -1.20 -14.12 22.27
C CYS A 48 0.12 -14.81 21.86
N GLY A 49 1.11 -14.05 21.37
CA GLY A 49 2.41 -14.55 20.91
C GLY A 49 2.49 -14.97 19.45
N ALA A 50 1.39 -14.86 18.68
CA ALA A 50 1.42 -15.18 17.25
C ALA A 50 2.21 -14.11 16.48
N VAL A 51 2.99 -14.54 15.48
CA VAL A 51 3.81 -13.68 14.62
C VAL A 51 3.09 -13.46 13.29
N ILE A 52 3.05 -12.24 12.76
CA ILE A 52 2.48 -11.95 11.44
C ILE A 52 3.39 -12.52 10.35
N THR A 53 2.86 -13.41 9.51
CA THR A 53 3.65 -14.17 8.52
C THR A 53 3.47 -13.68 7.08
N GLN A 54 2.40 -12.93 6.80
CA GLN A 54 2.12 -12.42 5.46
C GLN A 54 1.90 -10.90 5.47
N GLY A 55 2.38 -10.26 4.41
CA GLY A 55 2.29 -8.82 4.23
C GLY A 55 2.48 -8.45 2.76
N TYR A 56 2.45 -7.16 2.49
CA TYR A 56 2.60 -6.65 1.13
C TYR A 56 4.08 -6.30 0.86
N PRO A 57 4.78 -7.07 0.00
CA PRO A 57 6.22 -6.96 -0.23
C PRO A 57 6.64 -5.65 -0.91
N LEU A 58 5.71 -4.95 -1.58
CA LEU A 58 5.99 -3.70 -2.28
C LEU A 58 5.71 -2.45 -1.43
N ALA A 59 5.12 -2.61 -0.23
CA ALA A 59 5.08 -1.53 0.76
C ALA A 59 5.96 -1.91 1.93
N LEU A 60 7.07 -1.19 2.09
CA LEU A 60 8.04 -1.44 3.15
C LEU A 60 7.97 -0.34 4.21
N ALA A 61 7.97 -0.76 5.47
CA ALA A 61 8.16 0.10 6.63
C ALA A 61 9.39 -0.39 7.40
N ASP A 62 10.38 0.48 7.59
CA ASP A 62 11.69 0.14 8.18
C ASP A 62 12.37 -1.08 7.50
N GLY A 63 12.19 -1.20 6.19
CA GLY A 63 12.71 -2.32 5.38
C GLY A 63 11.96 -3.64 5.58
N MET A 64 10.77 -3.60 6.18
CA MET A 64 9.93 -4.79 6.39
C MET A 64 8.56 -4.62 5.73
N PRO A 65 8.00 -5.67 5.10
CA PRO A 65 6.70 -5.63 4.44
C PRO A 65 5.58 -5.24 5.40
N VAL A 66 4.70 -4.35 4.96
CA VAL A 66 3.56 -3.87 5.75
C VAL A 66 2.49 -4.96 5.85
N ALA A 67 1.98 -5.16 7.07
CA ALA A 67 0.84 -6.03 7.34
C ALA A 67 -0.48 -5.34 7.03
N TYR A 68 -1.51 -6.12 6.69
CA TYR A 68 -2.82 -5.61 6.29
C TYR A 68 -3.95 -6.36 7.02
N LEU A 69 -5.16 -5.82 6.94
CA LEU A 69 -6.36 -6.48 7.46
C LEU A 69 -6.56 -7.81 6.73
N GLY A 70 -6.50 -8.90 7.47
CA GLY A 70 -6.55 -10.27 6.96
C GLY A 70 -5.20 -10.97 6.94
N SER A 71 -4.08 -10.27 7.20
CA SER A 71 -2.74 -10.88 7.31
C SER A 71 -2.78 -12.09 8.27
N PRO A 72 -2.43 -13.30 7.79
CA PRO A 72 -2.30 -14.47 8.64
C PRO A 72 -1.13 -14.39 9.62
N THR A 73 -1.23 -15.20 10.68
CA THR A 73 -0.22 -15.32 11.71
C THR A 73 0.23 -16.77 11.92
N SER A 74 1.36 -16.96 12.60
CA SER A 74 1.97 -18.27 12.88
C SER A 74 1.10 -19.22 13.71
N HIS A 75 0.09 -18.72 14.41
CA HIS A 75 -0.89 -19.54 15.13
C HIS A 75 -2.09 -19.95 14.27
N GLY A 76 -2.08 -19.64 12.97
CA GLY A 76 -3.15 -19.96 12.02
C GLY A 76 -4.38 -19.04 12.10
N GLY A 77 -4.29 -17.96 12.87
CA GLY A 77 -5.30 -16.91 12.87
C GLY A 77 -4.92 -15.75 11.94
N SER A 78 -5.64 -14.63 12.04
CA SER A 78 -5.38 -13.45 11.20
C SER A 78 -5.64 -12.14 11.92
N ILE A 79 -5.15 -11.05 11.35
CA ILE A 79 -5.49 -9.68 11.76
C ILE A 79 -6.91 -9.35 11.27
N VAL A 80 -7.79 -8.91 12.16
CA VAL A 80 -9.23 -8.69 11.88
C VAL A 80 -9.67 -7.24 11.97
N SER A 81 -8.76 -6.31 12.32
CA SER A 81 -9.01 -4.87 12.23
C SER A 81 -7.83 -4.16 11.57
N GLY A 82 -8.08 -2.95 11.08
CA GLY A 82 -7.09 -2.11 10.40
C GLY A 82 -7.59 -0.68 10.33
N ASN A 83 -6.73 0.23 9.88
CA ASN A 83 -7.12 1.62 9.68
C ASN A 83 -7.67 1.86 8.26
N PRO A 84 -8.99 2.03 8.07
CA PRO A 84 -9.58 2.14 6.74
C PRO A 84 -9.14 3.41 5.98
N ARG A 85 -8.50 4.37 6.65
CA ARG A 85 -7.94 5.56 5.99
C ARG A 85 -6.60 5.33 5.32
N VAL A 86 -5.92 4.22 5.62
CA VAL A 86 -4.63 3.87 5.01
C VAL A 86 -4.81 2.64 4.15
N ILE A 87 -4.86 2.88 2.85
CA ILE A 87 -5.00 1.86 1.83
C ILE A 87 -3.64 1.70 1.15
N LEU A 88 -3.14 0.47 1.08
CA LEU A 88 -1.92 0.13 0.35
C LEU A 88 -2.27 0.10 -1.14
N GLY A 89 -1.82 1.14 -1.84
CA GLY A 89 -1.96 1.27 -3.28
C GLY A 89 -1.10 0.24 -4.01
N VAL A 90 -1.68 -0.39 -5.01
CA VAL A 90 -1.02 -1.39 -5.85
C VAL A 90 -0.96 -0.80 -7.25
N ALA A 91 0.25 -0.57 -7.76
CA ALA A 91 0.48 0.04 -9.08
C ALA A 91 0.18 -0.93 -10.24
N THR A 92 -0.14 -2.18 -9.93
CA THR A 92 -0.40 -3.28 -10.87
C THR A 92 -1.82 -3.80 -10.71
N ASN A 93 -2.35 -4.46 -11.75
CA ASN A 93 -3.66 -5.13 -11.69
C ASN A 93 -3.70 -6.28 -10.68
N THR A 94 -2.55 -6.67 -10.15
CA THR A 94 -2.34 -7.76 -9.20
C THR A 94 -1.61 -7.22 -7.97
N ALA A 95 -2.06 -7.60 -6.78
CA ALA A 95 -1.43 -7.24 -5.51
C ALA A 95 -0.74 -8.47 -4.96
N PRO A 96 0.54 -8.70 -5.29
CA PRO A 96 1.21 -9.90 -4.85
C PRO A 96 1.32 -9.87 -3.33
N VAL A 97 0.48 -10.65 -2.66
CA VAL A 97 0.60 -10.95 -1.24
C VAL A 97 1.50 -12.16 -1.12
N VAL A 98 2.57 -12.01 -0.33
CA VAL A 98 3.54 -13.09 -0.12
C VAL A 98 3.38 -13.67 1.27
N ASP A 99 3.38 -14.99 1.34
CA ASP A 99 3.66 -15.72 2.58
C ASP A 99 5.18 -15.81 2.80
N PHE A 100 5.68 -15.01 3.75
CA PHE A 100 7.11 -14.94 4.02
C PHE A 100 7.63 -16.19 4.73
N ALA A 101 6.78 -16.92 5.45
CA ALA A 101 7.16 -18.20 6.03
C ALA A 101 7.36 -19.23 4.91
N MET A 102 6.41 -19.34 3.98
CA MET A 102 6.49 -20.26 2.85
C MET A 102 7.61 -19.89 1.86
N ALA A 103 7.90 -18.60 1.69
CA ALA A 103 9.05 -18.13 0.91
C ALA A 103 10.41 -18.49 1.55
N GLY A 104 10.43 -18.99 2.79
CA GLY A 104 11.64 -19.22 3.58
C GLY A 104 12.35 -17.92 3.93
N ALA A 105 11.59 -16.83 4.07
CA ALA A 105 12.10 -15.50 4.34
C ALA A 105 12.09 -15.17 5.84
N LEU A 106 11.47 -16.01 6.69
CA LEU A 106 11.46 -15.88 8.14
C LEU A 106 12.40 -16.88 8.82
N ASP A 107 13.04 -16.47 9.91
CA ASP A 107 13.87 -17.30 10.78
C ASP A 107 13.04 -18.10 11.80
N ASP A 108 13.71 -18.83 12.70
CA ASP A 108 13.10 -19.64 13.75
C ASP A 108 12.32 -18.81 14.79
N LYS A 109 12.53 -17.50 14.83
CA LYS A 109 11.81 -16.54 15.68
C LYS A 109 10.71 -15.82 14.93
N GLY A 110 10.49 -16.13 13.65
CA GLY A 110 9.52 -15.46 12.79
C GLY A 110 9.95 -14.07 12.32
N GLN A 111 11.23 -13.72 12.45
CA GLN A 111 11.78 -12.46 11.95
C GLN A 111 12.33 -12.62 10.53
N LEU A 112 12.37 -11.55 9.74
CA LEU A 112 12.97 -11.60 8.40
C LEU A 112 14.45 -11.99 8.47
N THR A 113 14.83 -12.98 7.66
CA THR A 113 16.23 -13.38 7.51
C THR A 113 17.05 -12.23 6.91
N PRO A 114 18.36 -12.14 7.21
CA PRO A 114 19.23 -11.11 6.64
C PRO A 114 19.22 -11.09 5.11
N ALA A 115 19.20 -12.28 4.48
CA ALA A 115 19.14 -12.41 3.02
C ALA A 115 17.81 -11.90 2.43
N ALA A 116 16.68 -12.18 3.10
CA ALA A 116 15.39 -11.64 2.67
C ALA A 116 15.34 -10.12 2.82
N LYS A 117 15.85 -9.59 3.93
CA LYS A 117 15.92 -8.14 4.17
C LYS A 117 16.77 -7.43 3.11
N GLU A 118 17.94 -7.97 2.81
CA GLU A 118 18.82 -7.42 1.76
C GLU A 118 18.17 -7.47 0.38
N LEU A 119 17.44 -8.55 0.06
CA LEU A 119 16.76 -8.66 -1.23
C LEU A 119 15.58 -7.70 -1.34
N LEU A 120 14.76 -7.57 -0.29
CA LEU A 120 13.65 -6.62 -0.25
C LEU A 120 14.14 -5.17 -0.36
N ASP A 121 15.28 -4.84 0.22
CA ASP A 121 15.85 -3.49 0.14
C ASP A 121 16.40 -3.17 -1.26
N LYS A 122 17.01 -4.15 -1.93
CA LYS A 122 17.61 -3.98 -3.26
C LYS A 122 16.59 -4.06 -4.40
N ASP A 123 15.73 -5.07 -4.36
CA ASP A 123 14.77 -5.37 -5.43
C ASP A 123 13.56 -6.14 -4.86
N PRO A 124 12.54 -5.42 -4.36
CA PRO A 124 11.29 -6.02 -3.89
C PRO A 124 10.58 -6.88 -4.94
N GLN A 125 10.71 -6.55 -6.24
CA GLN A 125 10.05 -7.29 -7.31
C GLN A 125 10.74 -8.63 -7.56
N GLU A 126 12.07 -8.66 -7.48
CA GLU A 126 12.82 -9.91 -7.55
C GLU A 126 12.50 -10.83 -6.37
N PHE A 127 12.27 -10.27 -5.17
CA PHE A 127 11.76 -11.03 -4.04
C PHE A 127 10.42 -11.68 -4.37
N VAL A 128 9.46 -10.92 -4.91
CA VAL A 128 8.14 -11.43 -5.33
C VAL A 128 8.28 -12.56 -6.34
N ARG A 129 9.13 -12.41 -7.37
CA ARG A 129 9.36 -13.45 -8.38
C ARG A 129 9.92 -14.74 -7.80
N LYS A 130 10.88 -14.64 -6.86
CA LYS A 130 11.42 -15.81 -6.15
C LYS A 130 10.38 -16.44 -5.22
N ALA A 131 9.53 -15.64 -4.59
CA ALA A 131 8.43 -16.13 -3.77
C ALA A 131 7.43 -16.92 -4.64
N ALA A 132 7.08 -16.41 -5.82
CA ALA A 132 6.24 -17.10 -6.79
C ALA A 132 6.79 -18.48 -7.19
N GLN A 133 8.09 -18.56 -7.48
CA GLN A 133 8.75 -19.84 -7.80
C GLN A 133 8.69 -20.88 -6.66
N LYS A 134 8.50 -20.42 -5.42
CA LYS A 134 8.31 -21.27 -4.24
C LYS A 134 6.84 -21.53 -3.93
N GLY A 135 5.92 -21.07 -4.77
CA GLY A 135 4.47 -21.14 -4.56
C GLY A 135 3.97 -20.23 -3.44
N ALA A 136 4.79 -19.27 -2.96
CA ALA A 136 4.53 -18.41 -1.79
C ALA A 136 3.60 -17.22 -2.06
N LEU A 137 3.01 -17.12 -3.25
CA LEU A 137 2.00 -16.11 -3.56
C LEU A 137 0.61 -16.62 -3.16
N ILE A 138 -0.10 -15.80 -2.38
CA ILE A 138 -1.46 -16.12 -1.90
C ILE A 138 -2.52 -15.54 -2.84
N ASP A 139 -2.18 -14.45 -3.52
CA ASP A 139 -2.88 -13.93 -4.68
C ASP A 139 -1.87 -13.90 -5.82
N GLU A 140 -1.93 -14.89 -6.72
CA GLU A 140 -1.06 -14.95 -7.91
C GLU A 140 -1.44 -13.87 -8.95
N GLY A 141 -2.49 -13.09 -8.68
CA GLY A 141 -3.29 -12.55 -9.76
C GLY A 141 -4.10 -13.66 -10.41
N VAL A 142 -5.19 -13.28 -11.04
CA VAL A 142 -5.92 -14.18 -11.92
C VAL A 142 -4.94 -14.60 -13.03
N SER A 143 -4.62 -15.89 -13.14
CA SER A 143 -4.12 -16.42 -14.40
C SER A 143 -5.09 -16.01 -15.49
N ASP A 144 -4.63 -15.68 -16.69
CA ASP A 144 -5.50 -15.44 -17.87
C ASP A 144 -6.28 -16.72 -18.30
N GLU A 145 -6.68 -17.58 -17.38
CA GLU A 145 -7.70 -18.58 -17.62
C GLU A 145 -9.05 -17.87 -17.62
N SER A 146 -9.39 -17.41 -18.82
CA SER A 146 -10.76 -17.09 -19.22
C SER A 146 -11.68 -18.19 -18.64
N PRO A 147 -12.72 -17.86 -17.86
CA PRO A 147 -13.70 -18.87 -17.48
C PRO A 147 -14.21 -19.50 -18.78
N GLU A 148 -14.10 -20.83 -18.90
CA GLU A 148 -14.63 -21.56 -20.04
C GLU A 148 -16.06 -21.09 -20.27
N ASP A 149 -16.26 -20.43 -21.41
CA ASP A 149 -17.55 -19.90 -21.86
C ASP A 149 -18.57 -21.03 -21.83
N SER A 150 -19.45 -21.01 -20.83
CA SER A 150 -20.71 -21.72 -20.92
C SER A 150 -21.48 -21.18 -22.14
N PRO A 151 -22.13 -22.02 -22.96
CA PRO A 151 -22.64 -21.64 -24.29
C PRO A 151 -23.85 -20.67 -24.29
N GLU A 152 -24.12 -19.96 -23.20
CA GLU A 152 -25.24 -19.02 -23.08
C GLU A 152 -24.84 -17.54 -23.28
N GLU A 153 -23.56 -17.24 -23.57
CA GLU A 153 -23.03 -15.87 -23.72
C GLU A 153 -23.12 -15.27 -25.14
N GLU A 154 -23.66 -15.96 -26.15
CA GLU A 154 -23.63 -15.47 -27.55
C GLU A 154 -24.54 -14.27 -27.85
N ASN A 155 -25.43 -13.87 -26.93
CA ASN A 155 -26.46 -12.84 -27.20
C ASN A 155 -26.32 -11.52 -26.44
N ARG A 156 -25.19 -11.28 -25.78
CA ARG A 156 -24.91 -10.00 -25.12
C ARG A 156 -24.07 -9.09 -26.02
N PRO A 157 -24.47 -7.84 -26.28
CA PRO A 157 -23.68 -6.93 -27.11
C PRO A 157 -22.32 -6.67 -26.44
N LYS A 158 -21.24 -7.07 -27.11
CA LYS A 158 -19.86 -6.83 -26.65
C LYS A 158 -19.54 -5.34 -26.78
N VAL A 159 -19.55 -4.62 -25.67
CA VAL A 159 -19.06 -3.23 -25.60
C VAL A 159 -17.55 -3.28 -25.31
N ARG A 160 -16.74 -2.77 -26.25
CA ARG A 160 -15.29 -2.61 -26.03
C ARG A 160 -15.06 -1.26 -25.36
N VAL A 161 -14.71 -1.28 -24.07
CA VAL A 161 -14.36 -0.08 -23.31
C VAL A 161 -12.85 0.10 -23.37
N GLU A 162 -12.39 1.16 -24.04
CA GLU A 162 -10.99 1.58 -24.00
C GLU A 162 -10.83 2.65 -22.92
N ALA A 163 -10.32 2.25 -21.76
CA ALA A 163 -9.93 3.17 -20.71
C ALA A 163 -8.42 3.46 -20.83
N GLY A 164 -8.07 4.65 -21.30
CA GLY A 164 -6.70 5.14 -21.28
C GLY A 164 -6.35 5.70 -19.89
N ILE A 165 -5.22 5.26 -19.32
CA ILE A 165 -4.64 5.87 -18.12
C ILE A 165 -3.64 6.91 -18.58
N PHE A 166 -3.95 8.19 -18.38
CA PHE A 166 -3.04 9.30 -18.61
C PHE A 166 -2.34 9.61 -17.31
N PHE A 167 -1.02 9.39 -17.25
CA PHE A 167 -0.19 9.90 -16.17
C PHE A 167 0.13 11.36 -16.51
N ASP A 168 -0.24 12.29 -15.64
CA ASP A 168 0.01 13.74 -15.80
C ASP A 168 1.50 14.13 -15.68
N GLY A 169 2.39 13.15 -15.53
CA GLY A 169 3.84 13.36 -15.45
C GLY A 169 4.34 13.90 -14.10
N THR A 170 3.48 14.11 -13.10
CA THR A 170 3.85 14.83 -11.87
C THR A 170 4.23 13.90 -10.71
N GLY A 171 5.17 12.97 -10.92
CA GLY A 171 5.60 11.97 -9.92
C GLY A 171 6.13 12.46 -8.55
N ASN A 172 5.72 13.62 -8.03
CA ASN A 172 5.98 14.19 -6.71
C ASN A 172 4.94 15.29 -6.28
N ASN A 173 3.85 14.92 -5.61
CA ASN A 173 2.86 15.86 -5.04
C ASN A 173 3.29 16.49 -3.68
N ARG A 174 4.55 16.92 -3.53
CA ARG A 174 4.97 17.60 -2.29
C ARG A 174 5.57 18.96 -2.56
N ASP A 175 6.43 19.07 -3.57
CA ASP A 175 7.09 20.33 -3.89
C ASP A 175 6.21 21.23 -4.77
N ASN A 176 5.39 20.63 -5.67
CA ASN A 176 4.39 21.37 -6.43
C ASN A 176 3.28 21.94 -5.54
N THR A 177 2.85 21.20 -4.51
CA THR A 177 1.84 21.66 -3.56
C THR A 177 2.34 22.85 -2.74
N GLN A 178 3.60 22.81 -2.28
CA GLN A 178 4.20 23.91 -1.53
C GLN A 178 4.42 25.16 -2.38
N THR A 179 4.79 24.97 -3.66
CA THR A 179 5.00 26.10 -4.59
C THR A 179 3.68 26.79 -4.90
N TYR A 180 2.63 26.03 -5.20
CA TYR A 180 1.28 26.55 -5.40
C TYR A 180 0.75 27.25 -4.13
N GLN A 181 0.96 26.66 -2.95
CA GLN A 181 0.56 27.27 -1.68
C GLN A 181 1.26 28.61 -1.41
N ARG A 182 2.57 28.70 -1.65
CA ARG A 182 3.31 29.96 -1.51
C ARG A 182 2.81 31.02 -2.48
N GLN A 183 2.61 30.67 -3.74
CA GLN A 183 2.12 31.61 -4.75
C GLN A 183 0.70 32.08 -4.43
N MET A 184 -0.16 31.19 -3.92
CA MET A 184 -1.51 31.56 -3.45
C MET A 184 -1.44 32.52 -2.25
N ASP A 185 -0.57 32.26 -1.28
CA ASP A 185 -0.41 33.15 -0.11
C ASP A 185 0.14 34.53 -0.50
N ASP A 186 1.12 34.59 -1.40
CA ASP A 186 1.70 35.84 -1.91
C ASP A 186 0.63 36.66 -2.66
N CYS A 187 -0.19 35.98 -3.46
CA CYS A 187 -1.27 36.56 -4.25
C CYS A 187 -2.38 37.14 -3.37
N LEU A 188 -2.84 36.37 -2.38
CA LEU A 188 -3.85 36.82 -1.41
C LEU A 188 -3.33 37.97 -0.55
N THR A 189 -2.04 37.95 -0.18
CA THR A 189 -1.41 39.03 0.59
C THR A 189 -1.31 40.32 -0.23
N ALA A 190 -0.93 40.22 -1.51
CA ALA A 190 -0.86 41.37 -2.41
C ALA A 190 -2.25 41.95 -2.72
N ASN A 191 -3.27 41.11 -2.90
CA ASN A 191 -4.66 41.53 -3.07
C ASN A 191 -5.19 42.22 -1.80
N ALA A 192 -4.93 41.66 -0.62
CA ALA A 192 -5.29 42.28 0.66
C ALA A 192 -4.59 43.63 0.88
N ALA A 193 -3.39 43.82 0.34
CA ALA A 193 -2.66 45.09 0.33
C ALA A 193 -3.12 46.07 -0.77
N GLY A 194 -4.06 45.66 -1.64
CA GLY A 194 -4.53 46.44 -2.79
C GLY A 194 -3.49 46.62 -3.89
N ALA A 195 -2.43 45.81 -3.89
CA ALA A 195 -1.32 45.89 -4.84
C ALA A 195 -1.61 45.18 -6.17
N ILE A 196 -2.52 44.19 -6.16
CA ILE A 196 -3.03 43.49 -7.35
C ILE A 196 -4.53 43.30 -7.23
N SER A 197 -5.21 43.11 -8.36
CA SER A 197 -6.64 42.78 -8.37
C SER A 197 -6.89 41.28 -8.19
N GLU A 198 -8.09 40.92 -7.74
CA GLU A 198 -8.51 39.52 -7.61
C GLU A 198 -8.47 38.77 -8.95
N ASP A 199 -8.79 39.46 -10.05
CA ASP A 199 -8.75 38.91 -11.42
C ASP A 199 -7.32 38.64 -11.88
N GLU A 200 -6.39 39.55 -11.58
CA GLU A 200 -4.96 39.41 -11.87
C GLU A 200 -4.33 38.29 -11.04
N CYS A 201 -4.72 38.19 -9.77
CA CYS A 201 -4.32 37.10 -8.88
C CYS A 201 -4.77 35.73 -9.41
N SER A 202 -6.02 35.65 -9.89
CA SER A 202 -6.60 34.43 -10.45
C SER A 202 -5.94 34.02 -11.77
N ALA A 203 -5.55 34.99 -12.60
CA ALA A 203 -4.85 34.74 -13.87
C ALA A 203 -3.44 34.20 -13.65
N GLU A 204 -2.68 34.76 -12.70
CA GLU A 204 -1.34 34.29 -12.32
C GLU A 204 -1.36 32.85 -11.77
N LEU A 205 -2.30 32.55 -10.87
CA LEU A 205 -2.48 31.20 -10.32
C LEU A 205 -2.85 30.17 -11.40
N SER A 206 -3.60 30.58 -12.41
CA SER A 206 -3.96 29.72 -13.55
C SER A 206 -2.75 29.39 -14.43
N GLN A 207 -1.83 30.34 -14.62
CA GLN A 207 -0.60 30.13 -15.40
C GLN A 207 0.41 29.22 -14.71
N VAL A 208 0.46 29.21 -13.38
CA VAL A 208 1.30 28.28 -12.60
C VAL A 208 0.87 26.82 -12.85
N MET A 209 -0.45 26.59 -12.93
CA MET A 209 -1.00 25.28 -13.27
C MET A 209 -0.65 24.90 -14.71
N GLU A 210 -0.65 25.85 -15.66
CA GLU A 210 -0.32 25.62 -17.07
C GLU A 210 1.19 25.46 -17.36
N GLY A 211 2.07 26.18 -16.66
CA GLY A 211 3.52 26.13 -16.84
C GLY A 211 4.15 24.77 -16.47
N SER A 212 3.47 24.02 -15.60
CA SER A 212 3.83 22.62 -15.28
C SER A 212 3.65 21.66 -16.47
N TYR A 213 2.89 22.03 -17.51
CA TYR A 213 2.63 21.19 -18.68
C TYR A 213 3.53 21.50 -19.89
N LEU A 214 4.27 22.62 -19.86
CA LEU A 214 5.07 23.09 -21.00
C LEU A 214 6.58 22.86 -20.86
N SER A 215 7.01 22.21 -19.77
CA SER A 215 8.41 21.90 -19.48
C SER A 215 8.74 20.41 -19.67
N ALA A 216 8.18 19.78 -20.70
CA ALA A 216 8.44 18.39 -21.11
C ALA A 216 8.92 18.33 -22.57
#